data_AF-A0A2E7LSV3-F1
#
_entry.id   AF-A0A2E7LSV3-F1
#
_cell.length_a   1.000
_cell.length_b   1.000
_cell.length_c   1.000
_cell.angle_alpha   90.00
_cell.angle_beta   90.00
_cell.angle_gamma   90.00
#
_symmetry.space_group_name_H-M   'P 1'
#
loop_
_entity.id
_entity.type
_entity.pdbx_description
1 polymer ?
#
loop_
_entity_poly.entity_id
_entity_poly.type
_entity_poly.pdbx_seq_one_letter_code
_entity_poly.pdbx_strand_id
1 'polypeptide(L)'
;MAKSKRPTWKDSDAPDAEGKFKELSCDALAKWMIKTRKGNIKKIVGSLNQQYVFNRKKNPSYAKKMVCARNKAKKILDGSKKN
;
A
#
# COMPACT_ATOMS: atom_id res chain seq x y z
N MET A 1 18.41 -25.28 7.89
CA MET A 1 18.77 -23.97 7.27
C MET A 1 17.51 -23.14 7.06
N ALA A 2 17.20 -22.22 7.97
CA ALA A 2 16.08 -21.30 7.78
C ALA A 2 16.47 -20.31 6.66
N LYS A 3 16.10 -20.61 5.41
CA LYS A 3 16.20 -19.66 4.29
C LYS A 3 15.47 -18.40 4.73
N SER A 4 16.21 -17.32 5.01
CA SER A 4 15.64 -15.99 5.23
C SER A 4 14.66 -15.73 4.09
N LYS A 5 13.36 -15.86 4.38
CA LYS A 5 12.28 -15.71 3.40
C LYS A 5 12.29 -14.26 2.97
N ARG A 6 13.08 -13.94 1.94
CA ARG A 6 12.97 -12.67 1.22
C ARG A 6 11.52 -12.63 0.75
N PRO A 7 10.77 -11.56 1.05
CA PRO A 7 9.43 -11.42 0.51
C PRO A 7 9.55 -11.54 -1.01
N THR A 8 8.88 -12.54 -1.59
CA THR A 8 8.77 -12.65 -3.03
C THR A 8 7.72 -11.66 -3.49
N TRP A 9 7.98 -10.94 -4.58
CA TRP A 9 6.96 -10.11 -5.21
C TRP A 9 5.78 -11.01 -5.55
N LYS A 10 4.61 -10.69 -5.00
CA LYS A 10 3.36 -11.36 -5.36
C LYS A 10 2.53 -10.34 -6.08
N ASP A 11 2.31 -10.59 -7.36
CA ASP A 11 1.36 -9.83 -8.13
C ASP A 11 -0.02 -9.97 -7.46
N SER A 12 -0.61 -8.83 -7.12
CA SER A 12 -1.94 -8.83 -6.53
C SER A 12 -2.93 -8.75 -7.69
N ASP A 13 -3.94 -9.62 -7.70
CA ASP A 13 -5.08 -9.63 -8.64
C ASP A 13 -5.91 -8.34 -8.49
N ALA A 14 -5.32 -7.25 -8.90
CA ALA A 14 -5.72 -5.90 -8.61
C ALA A 14 -5.52 -5.08 -9.88
N PRO A 15 -6.46 -4.17 -10.18
CA PRO A 15 -6.39 -3.37 -11.39
C PRO A 15 -5.01 -2.72 -11.49
N ASP A 16 -4.45 -2.83 -12.71
CA ASP A 16 -3.07 -2.50 -12.99
C ASP A 16 -2.66 -1.19 -12.32
N ALA A 17 -1.74 -1.33 -11.37
CA ALA A 17 -1.28 -0.22 -10.56
C ALA A 17 -0.07 0.48 -11.21
N GLU A 18 0.23 0.14 -12.48
CA GLU A 18 1.23 0.81 -13.29
C GLU A 18 1.07 2.33 -13.17
N GLY A 19 2.15 2.99 -12.80
CA GLY A 19 2.18 4.44 -12.57
C GLY A 19 1.48 4.91 -11.30
N LYS A 20 0.34 4.36 -10.87
CA LYS A 20 -0.50 4.92 -9.78
C LYS A 20 0.23 5.11 -8.46
N PHE A 21 1.09 4.16 -8.07
CA PHE A 21 1.88 4.31 -6.85
C PHE A 21 2.93 5.43 -6.96
N LYS A 22 3.38 5.81 -8.15
CA LYS A 22 4.29 6.94 -8.40
C LYS A 22 3.53 8.25 -8.59
N GLU A 23 2.47 8.24 -9.39
CA GLU A 23 1.71 9.42 -9.79
C GLU A 23 0.83 10.00 -8.68
N LEU A 24 0.19 9.14 -7.88
CA LEU A 24 -0.76 9.60 -6.87
C LEU A 24 -0.03 10.16 -5.63
N SER A 25 -0.59 11.24 -5.08
CA SER A 25 -0.27 11.73 -3.73
C SER A 25 -0.71 10.73 -2.66
N CYS A 26 -0.20 10.82 -1.43
CA CYS A 26 -0.54 9.81 -0.43
C CYS A 26 -2.03 9.76 -0.04
N ASP A 27 -2.77 10.88 -0.12
CA ASP A 27 -4.24 10.87 0.04
C ASP A 27 -4.93 10.16 -1.11
N ALA A 28 -4.60 10.55 -2.35
CA ALA A 28 -5.24 9.99 -3.53
C ALA A 28 -4.96 8.49 -3.63
N LEU A 29 -3.72 8.08 -3.32
CA LEU A 29 -3.33 6.68 -3.26
C LEU A 29 -4.11 5.93 -2.18
N ALA A 30 -4.29 6.50 -0.98
CA ALA A 30 -5.09 5.87 0.08
C ALA A 30 -6.54 5.65 -0.35
N LYS A 31 -7.20 6.67 -0.92
CA LYS A 31 -8.58 6.57 -1.41
C LYS A 31 -8.70 5.57 -2.56
N TRP A 32 -7.76 5.58 -3.51
CA TRP A 32 -7.73 4.63 -4.62
C TRP A 32 -7.54 3.19 -4.13
N MET A 33 -6.65 2.97 -3.17
CA MET A 33 -6.45 1.66 -2.54
C MET A 33 -7.73 1.18 -1.83
N ILE A 34 -8.42 2.06 -1.10
CA ILE A 34 -9.71 1.75 -0.47
C ILE A 34 -10.74 1.35 -1.54
N LYS A 35 -10.88 2.15 -2.60
CA LYS A 35 -11.84 1.92 -3.69
C LYS A 35 -11.58 0.58 -4.38
N THR A 36 -10.34 0.35 -4.83
CA THR A 36 -9.98 -0.86 -5.60
C THR A 36 -9.95 -2.13 -4.75
N ARG A 37 -9.65 -2.03 -3.45
CA ARG A 37 -9.63 -3.18 -2.54
C ARG A 37 -10.94 -3.34 -1.75
N LYS A 38 -12.00 -2.63 -2.13
CA LYS A 38 -13.33 -2.67 -1.48
C LYS A 38 -13.24 -2.47 0.05
N GLY A 39 -12.40 -1.53 0.48
CA GLY A 39 -12.17 -1.25 1.91
C GLY A 39 -11.44 -2.35 2.69
N ASN A 40 -10.92 -3.39 2.04
CA ASN A 40 -10.20 -4.46 2.71
C ASN A 40 -8.80 -4.01 3.18
N ILE A 41 -8.71 -3.63 4.46
CA ILE A 41 -7.48 -3.09 5.04
C ILE A 41 -6.29 -4.05 4.97
N LYS A 42 -6.51 -5.37 5.09
CA LYS A 42 -5.43 -6.37 5.02
C LYS A 42 -4.77 -6.36 3.63
N LYS A 43 -5.59 -6.31 2.56
CA LYS A 43 -5.10 -6.19 1.18
C LYS A 43 -4.37 -4.87 0.95
N ILE A 44 -4.90 -3.77 1.47
CA ILE A 44 -4.29 -2.43 1.31
C ILE A 44 -2.92 -2.35 1.98
N VAL A 45 -2.86 -2.76 3.26
CA VAL A 45 -1.61 -2.79 4.02
C VAL A 45 -0.61 -3.75 3.39
N GLY A 46 -1.06 -4.92 2.92
CA GLY A 46 -0.21 -5.90 2.24
C GLY A 46 0.50 -5.32 1.01
N SER A 47 -0.26 -4.72 0.08
CA SER A 47 0.32 -4.12 -1.14
C SER A 47 1.25 -2.94 -0.84
N LEU A 48 0.86 -2.03 0.06
CA LEU A 48 1.69 -0.87 0.42
C LEU A 48 2.97 -1.27 1.15
N ASN A 49 2.89 -2.28 2.03
CA ASN A 49 4.05 -2.77 2.76
C ASN A 49 5.02 -3.52 1.83
N GLN A 50 4.50 -4.27 0.86
CA GLN A 50 5.32 -4.90 -0.18
C GLN A 50 6.11 -3.80 -0.92
N GLN A 51 5.42 -2.79 -1.45
CA GLN A 51 6.05 -1.67 -2.14
C GLN A 51 7.09 -0.94 -1.27
N TYR A 52 6.79 -0.74 0.01
CA TYR A 52 7.74 -0.18 0.97
C TYR A 52 8.99 -1.04 1.12
N VAL A 53 8.88 -2.35 1.34
CA VAL A 53 10.04 -3.23 1.58
C VAL A 53 10.96 -3.31 0.37
N PHE A 54 10.41 -3.33 -0.84
CA PHE A 54 11.20 -3.37 -2.07
C PHE A 54 11.87 -2.03 -2.40
N ASN A 55 11.23 -0.90 -2.06
CA ASN A 55 11.72 0.43 -2.44
C ASN A 55 12.43 1.19 -1.32
N ARG A 56 12.34 0.79 -0.05
CA ARG A 56 12.92 1.51 1.10
C ARG A 56 14.41 1.82 0.98
N LYS A 57 15.19 0.97 0.30
CA LYS A 57 16.62 1.17 0.07
C LYS A 57 16.94 1.97 -1.19
N LYS A 58 16.08 1.90 -2.21
CA LYS A 58 16.31 2.55 -3.52
C LYS A 58 15.71 3.96 -3.59
N ASN A 59 14.54 4.15 -2.99
CA ASN A 59 13.83 5.41 -2.98
C ASN A 59 13.12 5.62 -1.63
N PRO A 60 13.78 6.26 -0.65
CA PRO A 60 13.21 6.48 0.67
C PRO A 60 12.01 7.44 0.66
N SER A 61 11.96 8.40 -0.27
CA SER A 61 10.82 9.32 -0.42
C SER A 61 9.56 8.56 -0.85
N TYR A 62 9.70 7.69 -1.85
CA TYR A 62 8.63 6.79 -2.29
C TYR A 62 8.15 5.88 -1.15
N ALA A 63 9.08 5.31 -0.38
CA ALA A 63 8.76 4.48 0.76
C ALA A 63 7.97 5.24 1.85
N LYS A 64 8.37 6.48 2.17
CA LYS A 64 7.61 7.37 3.07
C LYS A 64 6.19 7.61 2.56
N LYS A 65 6.01 7.79 1.25
CA LYS A 65 4.69 7.96 0.63
C LYS A 65 3.80 6.72 0.84
N MET A 66 4.36 5.51 0.70
CA MET A 66 3.61 4.27 0.97
C MET A 66 3.14 4.18 2.42
N VAL A 67 3.98 4.59 3.37
CA VAL A 67 3.61 4.66 4.80
C VAL A 67 2.53 5.72 5.04
N CYS A 68 2.63 6.91 4.43
CA CYS A 68 1.59 7.95 4.51
C CYS A 68 0.24 7.40 4.02
N ALA A 69 0.23 6.78 2.83
CA ALA A 69 -0.98 6.21 2.24
C ALA A 69 -1.59 5.11 3.11
N ARG A 70 -0.75 4.25 3.72
CA ARG A 70 -1.18 3.20 4.64
C ARG A 70 -1.89 3.78 5.86
N ASN A 71 -1.27 4.76 6.50
CA ASN A 71 -1.82 5.38 7.71
C ASN A 71 -3.13 6.14 7.41
N LYS A 72 -3.19 6.84 6.27
CA LYS A 72 -4.42 7.50 5.81
C LYS A 72 -5.53 6.50 5.50
N ALA A 73 -5.21 5.42 4.79
CA ALA A 73 -6.19 4.39 4.49
C ALA A 73 -6.77 3.77 5.77
N LYS A 74 -5.91 3.51 6.77
CA LYS A 74 -6.33 3.05 8.09
C LYS A 74 -7.23 4.07 8.79
N LYS A 75 -6.87 5.35 8.79
CA LYS A 75 -7.66 6.42 9.42
C LYS A 75 -9.05 6.58 8.77
N ILE A 76 -9.11 6.54 7.44
CA ILE A 76 -10.39 6.63 6.69
C ILE A 76 -11.28 5.43 7.04
N LEU A 77 -10.74 4.21 6.98
CA LEU A 77 -11.51 3.00 7.26
C LEU A 77 -11.93 2.89 8.74
N ASP A 78 -11.10 3.37 9.67
CA ASP A 78 -11.44 3.43 11.10
C ASP A 78 -12.57 4.44 11.36
N GLY A 79 -12.49 5.63 10.74
CA GLY A 79 -13.54 6.65 10.80
C GLY A 79 -14.85 6.19 10.16
N SER A 80 -14.79 5.49 9.01
CA SER A 80 -15.97 4.92 8.35
C SER A 80 -16.64 3.80 9.15
N LYS A 81 -15.94 3.17 10.10
CA LYS A 81 -16.49 2.09 10.93
C LYS A 81 -17.24 2.59 12.16
N LYS A 82 -17.07 3.88 12.49
CA LYS A 82 -17.65 4.54 13.67
C LYS A 82 -18.98 5.24 13.39
N ASN A 83 -19.50 5.14 12.16
CA ASN A 83 -20.72 5.79 11.72
C ASN A 83 -21.73 4.78 11.21
#